data_AF-A0A091WCM5-F1
#
_entry.id   AF-A0A091WCM5-F1
#
_cell.length_a   1.000
_cell.length_b   1.000
_cell.length_c   1.000
_cell.angle_alpha   90.00
_cell.angle_beta   90.00
_cell.angle_gamma   90.00
#
_symmetry.space_group_name_H-M   'P 1'
#
loop_
_entity.id
_entity.type
_entity.pdbx_description
1 polymer ?
#
loop_
_entity_poly.entity_id
_entity_poly.type
_entity_poly.pdbx_seq_one_letter_code
_entity_poly.pdbx_strand_id
1 'polypeptide(L)'
;NWDTLMKKYEPVLQDCLLGNRSTLKIKSFILRLQRLQEKAVEEDDYDRADKCRRKLEELEKEKNSLKFQLPSRHPSISSFLDRFVTQVQAALRWAADHRIRHEETQFWHENGHKLLRSTYQERMQVSTTKRNQLLQEKKGLQKEIEDLQARLAILEAKDQQLRREIEEQDRLIQSQDCELTALLGCVSPRELQEISKAVGDTLASSLRIPLSLDLPGTIKSLQEKEQSFSKSIKETTAKVCTSQKLCSTLRRKVSDIETQLPALLEAKMLAVSGSNFSTAKDLTEEIRSLTSEKEGLEGLLNELLVLSTRNVRKLERIKDDYTRLKQELEQGEAAFEISVKENAEKYMKMLEDKLHSCGSQLLQRVWEADLEACQLLIRGFQLKETTCCVFEEEENQMDEMEMTADGPSDSGKRKEGHFPKGTEAGTVPCPKHSELKEEFFMFSAELGEKCEAIREKLVHLEDQLQNSICRVDEGLAQSLQREIQVVKETLQTVLVQLQPTKEAGEEKAG
;
A
#
# COMPACT_ATOMS: atom_id res chain seq x y z
N ASN A 1 -15.63 -27.55 26.73
CA ASN A 1 -15.53 -27.72 25.27
C ASN A 1 -14.98 -26.43 24.68
N TRP A 2 -13.64 -26.29 24.66
CA TRP A 2 -12.96 -25.06 24.20
C TRP A 2 -13.14 -24.83 22.68
N ASP A 3 -13.28 -25.91 21.90
CA ASP A 3 -13.48 -25.85 20.45
C ASP A 3 -14.72 -25.06 20.03
N THR A 4 -15.81 -25.14 20.81
CA THR A 4 -17.06 -24.44 20.46
C THR A 4 -16.92 -22.93 20.64
N LEU A 5 -16.14 -22.50 21.64
CA LEU A 5 -15.84 -21.09 21.86
C LEU A 5 -14.89 -20.56 20.77
N MET A 6 -13.84 -21.32 20.44
CA MET A 6 -12.88 -20.92 19.40
C MET A 6 -13.49 -20.86 18.00
N LYS A 7 -14.48 -21.72 17.68
CA LYS A 7 -15.24 -21.61 16.42
C LYS A 7 -15.90 -20.25 16.19
N LYS A 8 -16.23 -19.49 17.25
CA LYS A 8 -16.80 -18.14 17.13
C LYS A 8 -15.75 -17.10 16.68
N TYR A 9 -14.48 -17.36 16.97
CA TYR A 9 -13.36 -16.47 16.65
C TYR A 9 -12.59 -16.89 15.39
N GLU A 10 -12.82 -18.11 14.89
CA GLU A 10 -12.23 -18.63 13.65
C GLU A 10 -12.40 -17.70 12.43
N PRO A 11 -13.59 -17.12 12.16
CA PRO A 11 -13.74 -16.18 11.03
C PRO A 11 -12.84 -14.95 11.18
N VAL A 12 -12.66 -14.45 12.40
CA VAL A 12 -11.81 -13.28 12.69
C VAL A 12 -10.33 -13.60 12.46
N LEU A 13 -9.88 -14.80 12.85
CA LEU A 13 -8.52 -15.27 12.58
C LEU A 13 -8.27 -15.38 11.07
N GLN A 14 -9.22 -15.97 10.34
CA GLN A 14 -9.13 -16.15 8.89
C GLN A 14 -9.15 -14.82 8.14
N ASP A 15 -10.04 -13.90 8.51
CA ASP A 15 -10.11 -12.55 7.94
C ASP A 15 -8.80 -11.77 8.17
N CYS A 16 -8.20 -11.90 9.36
CA CYS A 16 -6.90 -11.31 9.65
C CYS A 16 -5.79 -11.88 8.75
N LEU A 17 -5.76 -13.20 8.55
CA LEU A 17 -4.79 -13.85 7.65
C LEU A 17 -4.98 -13.45 6.19
N LEU A 18 -6.24 -13.33 5.74
CA LEU A 18 -6.57 -12.83 4.41
C LEU A 18 -6.09 -11.39 4.23
N GLY A 19 -6.33 -10.52 5.22
CA GLY A 19 -5.83 -9.15 5.24
C GLY A 19 -4.29 -9.07 5.18
N ASN A 20 -3.60 -9.94 5.93
CA ASN A 20 -2.14 -10.04 5.87
C ASN A 20 -1.65 -10.46 4.48
N ARG A 21 -2.31 -11.45 3.86
CA ARG A 21 -1.97 -11.92 2.51
C ARG A 21 -2.18 -10.82 1.47
N SER A 22 -3.28 -10.07 1.55
CA SER A 22 -3.54 -8.93 0.67
C SER A 22 -2.49 -7.82 0.85
N THR A 23 -2.14 -7.50 2.10
CA THR A 23 -1.09 -6.50 2.42
C THR A 23 0.25 -6.86 1.77
N LEU A 24 0.66 -8.13 1.88
CA LEU A 24 1.92 -8.60 1.29
C LEU A 24 1.87 -8.63 -0.24
N LYS A 25 0.73 -9.03 -0.83
CA LYS A 25 0.51 -8.97 -2.29
C LYS A 25 0.63 -7.55 -2.82
N ILE A 26 -0.05 -6.59 -2.22
CA ILE A 26 0.02 -5.16 -2.61
C ILE A 26 1.46 -4.67 -2.54
N LYS A 27 2.18 -4.96 -1.45
CA LYS A 27 3.60 -4.59 -1.33
C LYS A 27 4.47 -5.20 -2.43
N SER A 28 4.24 -6.47 -2.79
CA SER A 28 4.98 -7.12 -3.89
C SER A 28 4.67 -6.47 -5.26
N PHE A 29 3.41 -6.11 -5.50
CA PHE A 29 3.01 -5.42 -6.73
C PHE A 29 3.59 -4.01 -6.82
N ILE A 30 3.62 -3.26 -5.71
CA ILE A 30 4.26 -1.94 -5.66
C ILE A 30 5.73 -2.05 -6.08
N LEU A 31 6.48 -3.00 -5.52
CA LEU A 31 7.89 -3.19 -5.88
C LEU A 31 8.07 -3.57 -7.35
N ARG A 32 7.21 -4.45 -7.89
CA ARG A 32 7.24 -4.83 -9.31
C ARG A 32 6.94 -3.63 -10.22
N LEU A 33 5.93 -2.83 -9.88
CA LEU A 33 5.55 -1.65 -10.65
C LEU A 33 6.61 -0.54 -10.59
N GLN A 34 7.29 -0.36 -9.45
CA GLN A 34 8.42 0.58 -9.34
C GLN A 34 9.55 0.21 -10.32
N ARG A 35 9.91 -1.08 -10.40
CA ARG A 35 10.94 -1.53 -11.37
C ARG A 35 10.50 -1.37 -12.82
N LEU A 36 9.25 -1.67 -13.12
CA LEU A 36 8.70 -1.44 -14.47
C LEU A 36 8.67 0.04 -14.82
N GLN A 37 8.39 0.91 -13.85
CA GLN A 37 8.47 2.35 -14.02
C GLN A 37 9.92 2.79 -14.32
N GLU A 38 10.90 2.29 -13.56
CA GLU A 38 12.32 2.57 -13.80
C GLU A 38 12.76 2.12 -15.20
N LYS A 39 12.42 0.88 -15.59
CA LYS A 39 12.71 0.33 -16.92
C LYS A 39 12.05 1.16 -18.04
N ALA A 40 10.77 1.52 -17.88
CA ALA A 40 10.07 2.36 -18.85
C ALA A 40 10.71 3.75 -19.01
N VAL A 41 11.24 4.33 -17.92
CA VAL A 41 12.00 5.59 -17.97
C VAL A 41 13.33 5.41 -18.70
N GLU A 42 14.01 4.28 -18.53
CA GLU A 42 15.26 3.95 -19.27
C GLU A 42 15.00 3.73 -20.77
N GLU A 43 13.83 3.19 -21.13
CA GLU A 43 13.39 2.94 -22.51
C GLU A 43 12.75 4.17 -23.20
N ASP A 44 12.73 5.33 -22.55
CA ASP A 44 12.04 6.55 -23.00
C ASP A 44 10.52 6.34 -23.26
N ASP A 45 9.92 5.27 -22.73
CA ASP A 45 8.48 5.00 -22.79
C ASP A 45 7.76 5.71 -21.63
N TYR A 46 7.62 7.03 -21.79
CA TYR A 46 7.01 7.89 -20.77
C TYR A 46 5.50 7.60 -20.56
N ASP A 47 4.80 7.05 -21.56
CA ASP A 47 3.39 6.68 -21.44
C ASP A 47 3.24 5.46 -20.52
N ARG A 48 4.08 4.44 -20.69
CA ARG A 48 4.15 3.27 -19.80
C ARG A 48 4.60 3.67 -18.39
N ALA A 49 5.60 4.55 -18.28
CA ALA A 49 6.07 5.06 -16.98
C ALA A 49 4.95 5.82 -16.22
N ASP A 50 4.13 6.61 -16.92
CA ASP A 50 3.00 7.32 -16.31
C ASP A 50 1.85 6.38 -15.93
N LYS A 51 1.57 5.33 -16.73
CA LYS A 51 0.62 4.26 -16.37
C LYS A 51 1.06 3.55 -15.08
N CYS A 52 2.33 3.20 -14.97
CA CYS A 52 2.90 2.62 -13.75
C CYS A 52 2.77 3.58 -12.55
N ARG A 53 3.06 4.88 -12.74
CA ARG A 53 2.89 5.91 -11.70
C ARG A 53 1.46 5.95 -11.16
N ARG A 54 0.45 5.97 -12.03
CA ARG A 54 -0.97 6.00 -11.62
C ARG A 54 -1.37 4.75 -10.84
N LYS A 55 -0.97 3.57 -11.32
CA LYS A 55 -1.22 2.29 -10.62
C LYS A 55 -0.52 2.24 -9.26
N LEU A 56 0.69 2.79 -9.13
CA LEU A 56 1.38 2.92 -7.85
C LEU A 56 0.59 3.80 -6.87
N GLU A 57 0.05 4.93 -7.31
CA GLU A 57 -0.76 5.82 -6.47
C GLU A 57 -2.07 5.15 -5.97
N GLU A 58 -2.68 4.30 -6.78
CA GLU A 58 -3.85 3.50 -6.41
C GLU A 58 -3.50 2.45 -5.35
N LEU A 59 -2.44 1.66 -5.59
CA LEU A 59 -1.97 0.65 -4.65
C LEU A 59 -1.46 1.26 -3.33
N GLU A 60 -0.86 2.44 -3.36
CA GLU A 60 -0.43 3.15 -2.14
C GLU A 60 -1.63 3.53 -1.26
N LYS A 61 -2.75 3.96 -1.87
CA LYS A 61 -4.01 4.25 -1.16
C LYS A 61 -4.61 2.98 -0.56
N GLU A 62 -4.65 1.89 -1.33
CA GLU A 62 -5.14 0.59 -0.86
C GLU A 62 -4.28 0.07 0.30
N LYS A 63 -2.94 0.16 0.18
CA LYS A 63 -1.99 -0.22 1.22
C LYS A 63 -2.25 0.50 2.54
N ASN A 64 -2.59 1.79 2.52
CA ASN A 64 -2.84 2.56 3.74
C ASN A 64 -4.10 2.12 4.50
N SER A 65 -5.01 1.40 3.84
CA SER A 65 -6.21 0.84 4.48
C SER A 65 -5.97 -0.51 5.16
N LEU A 66 -4.88 -1.19 4.81
CA LEU A 66 -4.56 -2.54 5.28
C LEU A 66 -3.31 -2.53 6.15
N LYS A 67 -3.36 -3.24 7.28
CA LYS A 67 -2.22 -3.35 8.19
C LYS A 67 -1.92 -4.79 8.47
N PHE A 68 -0.66 -5.17 8.27
CA PHE A 68 -0.17 -6.47 8.71
C PHE A 68 -0.15 -6.53 10.24
N GLN A 69 -0.73 -7.59 10.80
CA GLN A 69 -0.74 -7.83 12.23
C GLN A 69 -0.81 -9.33 12.54
N LEU A 70 -0.34 -9.71 13.73
CA LEU A 70 -0.57 -11.06 14.25
C LEU A 70 -2.06 -11.23 14.62
N PRO A 71 -2.71 -12.35 14.24
CA PRO A 71 -4.05 -12.68 14.69
C PRO A 71 -4.28 -12.56 16.21
N SER A 72 -3.30 -12.90 17.05
CA SER A 72 -3.38 -12.70 18.51
C SER A 72 -3.47 -11.24 18.94
N ARG A 73 -2.97 -10.32 18.10
CA ARG A 73 -3.05 -8.86 18.31
C ARG A 73 -4.29 -8.24 17.68
N HIS A 74 -5.11 -9.00 16.97
CA HIS A 74 -6.38 -8.51 16.46
C HIS A 74 -7.26 -8.02 17.63
N PRO A 75 -7.89 -6.84 17.59
CA PRO A 75 -8.62 -6.26 18.73
C PRO A 75 -9.63 -7.22 19.38
N SER A 76 -10.40 -7.96 18.58
CA SER A 76 -11.38 -8.93 19.07
C SER A 76 -10.75 -10.15 19.75
N ILE A 77 -9.56 -10.58 19.32
CA ILE A 77 -8.84 -11.74 19.88
C ILE A 77 -8.08 -11.31 21.13
N SER A 78 -7.38 -10.19 21.07
CA SER A 78 -6.64 -9.64 22.22
C SER A 78 -7.59 -9.30 23.38
N SER A 79 -8.75 -8.71 23.12
CA SER A 79 -9.75 -8.43 24.16
C SER A 79 -10.34 -9.71 24.75
N PHE A 80 -10.58 -10.73 23.94
CA PHE A 80 -10.97 -12.05 24.42
C PHE A 80 -9.91 -12.67 25.34
N LEU A 81 -8.63 -12.66 24.94
CA LEU A 81 -7.53 -13.21 25.74
C LEU A 81 -7.35 -12.46 27.07
N ASP A 82 -7.51 -11.12 27.06
CA ASP A 82 -7.43 -10.29 28.26
C ASP A 82 -8.61 -10.54 29.23
N ARG A 83 -9.84 -10.66 28.69
CA ARG A 83 -11.02 -11.08 29.46
C ARG A 83 -10.84 -12.47 30.05
N PHE A 84 -10.35 -13.43 29.25
CA PHE A 84 -10.06 -14.77 29.70
C PHE A 84 -9.08 -14.76 30.88
N VAL A 85 -7.97 -14.03 30.78
CA VAL A 85 -6.99 -13.90 31.89
C VAL A 85 -7.65 -13.28 33.13
N THR A 86 -8.41 -12.21 32.95
CA THR A 86 -9.12 -11.53 34.04
C THR A 86 -10.12 -12.47 34.74
N GLN A 87 -10.82 -13.28 33.97
CA GLN A 87 -11.84 -14.19 34.48
C GLN A 87 -11.25 -15.44 35.13
N VAL A 88 -10.14 -15.97 34.60
CA VAL A 88 -9.36 -17.02 35.28
C VAL A 88 -8.82 -16.49 36.60
N GLN A 89 -8.28 -15.27 36.63
CA GLN A 89 -7.82 -14.64 37.87
C GLN A 89 -8.98 -14.41 38.86
N ALA A 90 -10.15 -13.98 38.38
CA ALA A 90 -11.34 -13.82 39.21
C ALA A 90 -11.81 -15.18 39.74
N ALA A 91 -11.83 -16.25 38.95
CA ALA A 91 -12.19 -17.59 39.39
C ALA A 91 -11.20 -18.16 40.41
N LEU A 92 -9.89 -17.96 40.20
CA LEU A 92 -8.84 -18.34 41.14
C LEU A 92 -8.93 -17.54 42.45
N ARG A 93 -9.29 -16.25 42.39
CA ARG A 93 -9.55 -15.40 43.57
C ARG A 93 -10.86 -15.78 44.27
N TRP A 94 -11.95 -16.05 43.55
CA TRP A 94 -13.21 -16.52 44.12
C TRP A 94 -13.05 -17.87 44.83
N ALA A 95 -12.21 -18.77 44.30
CA ALA A 95 -11.82 -20.00 44.97
C ALA A 95 -11.01 -19.74 46.27
N ALA A 96 -10.32 -18.61 46.37
CA ALA A 96 -9.58 -18.17 47.56
C ALA A 96 -10.44 -17.35 48.56
N ASP A 97 -11.45 -16.60 48.07
CA ASP A 97 -12.25 -15.63 48.83
C ASP A 97 -13.59 -16.18 49.35
N HIS A 98 -13.89 -17.47 49.20
CA HIS A 98 -15.01 -18.12 49.90
C HIS A 98 -14.89 -18.12 51.44
N ARG A 99 -13.93 -17.40 52.02
CA ARG A 99 -13.78 -17.23 53.47
C ARG A 99 -14.29 -15.91 54.05
N ILE A 100 -14.62 -14.88 53.27
CA ILE A 100 -15.06 -13.60 53.85
C ILE A 100 -16.08 -12.92 52.93
N ARG A 101 -17.34 -12.86 53.35
CA ARG A 101 -18.30 -11.88 52.79
C ARG A 101 -19.10 -11.22 53.89
N HIS A 102 -19.53 -10.01 53.54
CA HIS A 102 -20.61 -9.16 54.08
C HIS A 102 -20.12 -8.14 55.11
N GLU A 103 -20.39 -6.83 55.02
CA GLU A 103 -21.46 -6.02 54.40
C GLU A 103 -20.90 -4.66 53.96
N GLU A 104 -21.63 -3.86 53.15
CA GLU A 104 -22.14 -2.57 53.65
C GLU A 104 -22.96 -1.75 52.64
N THR A 105 -23.72 -0.85 53.24
CA THR A 105 -24.99 -0.25 52.86
C THR A 105 -24.83 1.05 52.07
N GLN A 106 -25.87 1.36 51.29
CA GLN A 106 -26.14 2.60 50.57
C GLN A 106 -26.10 3.85 51.48
N PHE A 107 -25.66 5.00 50.94
CA PHE A 107 -26.30 6.32 51.11
C PHE A 107 -25.67 7.36 50.17
N TRP A 108 -26.49 8.12 49.44
CA TRP A 108 -26.10 9.41 48.85
C TRP A 108 -27.22 10.42 49.10
N HIS A 109 -26.88 11.60 49.63
CA HIS A 109 -27.76 12.76 49.73
C HIS A 109 -27.29 13.87 48.79
N GLU A 110 -28.27 14.51 48.16
CA GLU A 110 -28.19 15.69 47.32
C GLU A 110 -27.66 16.94 48.05
N ASN A 111 -27.09 17.87 47.29
CA ASN A 111 -27.25 19.29 47.58
C ASN A 111 -27.18 20.14 46.29
N GLY A 112 -28.21 20.97 46.10
CA GLY A 112 -28.30 21.93 45.00
C GLY A 112 -27.73 23.30 45.37
N HIS A 113 -27.10 23.97 44.41
CA HIS A 113 -26.67 25.37 44.52
C HIS A 113 -27.62 26.31 43.78
N LYS A 114 -27.94 27.44 44.41
CA LYS A 114 -28.81 28.52 43.92
C LYS A 114 -27.94 29.63 43.30
N LEU A 115 -28.23 30.02 42.05
CA LEU A 115 -27.55 31.11 41.34
C LEU A 115 -28.42 32.38 41.36
N LEU A 116 -27.87 33.50 41.80
CA LEU A 116 -28.50 34.83 41.74
C LEU A 116 -28.11 35.56 40.45
N ARG A 117 -29.12 36.13 39.80
CA ARG A 117 -29.04 37.00 38.62
C ARG A 117 -29.13 38.45 39.07
N SER A 118 -28.37 39.36 38.45
CA SER A 118 -28.75 40.76 38.39
C SER A 118 -28.48 41.34 37.00
N THR A 119 -29.39 42.22 36.61
CA THR A 119 -29.52 42.87 35.30
C THR A 119 -28.83 44.23 35.32
N TYR A 120 -28.21 44.61 34.21
CA TYR A 120 -27.79 45.99 33.98
C TYR A 120 -28.31 46.46 32.61
N GLN A 121 -28.92 47.64 32.60
CA GLN A 121 -29.52 48.28 31.44
C GLN A 121 -29.00 49.71 31.38
N GLU A 122 -28.21 50.04 30.36
CA GLU A 122 -28.08 51.42 29.92
C GLU A 122 -27.81 51.44 28.41
N ARG A 123 -28.57 52.28 27.72
CA ARG A 123 -28.79 52.17 26.28
C ARG A 123 -28.63 53.53 25.60
N MET A 124 -27.85 53.47 24.52
CA MET A 124 -27.96 54.24 23.27
C MET A 124 -27.58 55.71 23.22
N GLN A 125 -26.52 55.98 22.44
CA GLN A 125 -26.53 57.00 21.37
C GLN A 125 -25.40 56.80 20.31
N VAL A 126 -25.22 55.57 19.79
CA VAL A 126 -24.31 55.26 18.65
C VAL A 126 -25.02 54.32 17.65
N SER A 127 -26.31 54.53 17.42
CA SER A 127 -27.25 53.41 17.34
C SER A 127 -27.91 53.13 15.98
N THR A 128 -27.45 53.69 14.87
CA THR A 128 -28.16 53.47 13.57
C THR A 128 -27.29 52.74 12.56
N THR A 129 -26.08 53.23 12.27
CA THR A 129 -25.11 52.52 11.41
C THR A 129 -24.57 51.26 12.09
N LYS A 130 -24.14 51.37 13.35
CA LYS A 130 -23.76 50.22 14.19
C LYS A 130 -24.92 49.23 14.35
N ARG A 131 -26.16 49.71 14.44
CA ARG A 131 -27.35 48.84 14.53
C ARG A 131 -27.60 48.06 13.24
N ASN A 132 -27.45 48.67 12.07
CA ASN A 132 -27.63 47.98 10.80
C ASN A 132 -26.54 46.93 10.56
N GLN A 133 -25.29 47.26 10.90
CA GLN A 133 -24.18 46.29 10.89
C GLN A 133 -24.44 45.12 11.85
N LEU A 134 -24.81 45.41 13.11
CA LEU A 134 -25.18 44.39 14.09
C LEU A 134 -26.41 43.58 13.68
N LEU A 135 -27.35 44.15 12.92
CA LEU A 135 -28.52 43.43 12.42
C LEU A 135 -28.13 42.43 11.33
N GLN A 136 -27.19 42.80 10.46
CA GLN A 136 -26.65 41.92 9.42
C GLN A 136 -25.78 40.81 10.02
N GLU A 137 -24.90 41.15 10.98
CA GLU A 137 -24.14 40.18 11.77
C GLU A 137 -25.08 39.25 12.54
N LYS A 138 -26.15 39.78 13.16
CA LYS A 138 -27.18 38.96 13.82
C LYS A 138 -27.84 37.98 12.84
N LYS A 139 -28.16 38.39 11.61
CA LYS A 139 -28.71 37.46 10.60
C LYS A 139 -27.70 36.39 10.20
N GLY A 140 -26.42 36.75 10.06
CA GLY A 140 -25.33 35.81 9.81
C GLY A 140 -25.18 34.79 10.94
N LEU A 141 -25.10 35.28 12.18
CA LEU A 141 -25.03 34.45 13.38
C LEU A 141 -26.27 33.58 13.56
N GLN A 142 -27.46 34.07 13.23
CA GLN A 142 -28.69 33.27 13.29
C GLN A 142 -28.61 32.08 12.33
N LYS A 143 -28.14 32.29 11.09
CA LYS A 143 -27.95 31.23 10.11
C LYS A 143 -26.86 30.23 10.55
N GLU A 144 -25.79 30.72 11.16
CA GLU A 144 -24.74 29.88 11.73
C GLU A 144 -25.26 29.06 12.92
N ILE A 145 -26.08 29.64 13.79
CA ILE A 145 -26.76 28.93 14.89
C ILE A 145 -27.67 27.84 14.32
N GLU A 146 -28.44 28.12 13.27
CA GLU A 146 -29.29 27.11 12.60
C GLU A 146 -28.46 25.98 11.97
N ASP A 147 -27.34 26.29 11.29
CA ASP A 147 -26.42 25.28 10.76
C ASP A 147 -25.79 24.43 11.88
N LEU A 148 -25.37 25.07 12.97
CA LEU A 148 -24.82 24.39 14.14
C LEU A 148 -25.86 23.52 14.84
N GLN A 149 -27.11 23.97 14.94
CA GLN A 149 -28.22 23.18 15.49
C GLN A 149 -28.53 21.96 14.62
N ALA A 150 -28.50 22.10 13.29
CA ALA A 150 -28.67 20.97 12.37
C ALA A 150 -27.51 19.96 12.51
N ARG A 151 -26.27 20.43 12.59
CA ARG A 151 -25.09 19.58 12.86
C ARG A 151 -25.19 18.89 14.21
N LEU A 152 -25.66 19.59 15.24
CA LEU A 152 -25.85 19.04 16.58
C LEU A 152 -26.89 17.92 16.57
N ALA A 153 -28.03 18.09 15.90
CA ALA A 153 -29.04 17.05 15.78
C ALA A 153 -28.51 15.78 15.09
N ILE A 154 -27.68 15.93 14.05
CA ILE A 154 -27.00 14.80 13.38
C ILE A 154 -26.03 14.10 14.35
N LEU A 155 -25.28 14.86 15.14
CA LEU A 155 -24.35 14.32 16.13
C LEU A 155 -25.08 13.62 17.27
N GLU A 156 -26.19 14.17 17.77
CA GLU A 156 -27.03 13.54 18.79
C GLU A 156 -27.64 12.24 18.30
N ALA A 157 -28.09 12.18 17.04
CA ALA A 157 -28.56 10.94 16.43
C ALA A 157 -27.44 9.88 16.34
N LYS A 158 -26.21 10.30 15.99
CA LYS A 158 -25.04 9.41 16.01
C LYS A 158 -24.67 8.96 17.42
N ASP A 159 -24.74 9.83 18.42
CA ASP A 159 -24.49 9.49 19.81
C ASP A 159 -25.50 8.45 20.31
N GLN A 160 -26.79 8.62 20.01
CA GLN A 160 -27.83 7.65 20.34
C GLN A 160 -27.62 6.31 19.61
N GLN A 161 -27.17 6.34 18.35
CA GLN A 161 -26.84 5.13 17.61
C GLN A 161 -25.68 4.38 18.27
N LEU A 162 -24.58 5.08 18.57
CA LEU A 162 -23.41 4.50 19.23
C LEU A 162 -23.75 3.95 20.62
N ARG A 163 -24.61 4.63 21.39
CA ARG A 163 -25.08 4.12 22.69
C ARG A 163 -25.77 2.77 22.56
N ARG A 164 -26.67 2.62 21.56
CA ARG A 164 -27.35 1.35 21.31
C ARG A 164 -26.38 0.25 20.88
N GLU A 165 -25.42 0.57 20.02
CA GLU A 165 -24.36 -0.37 19.60
C GLU A 165 -23.49 -0.80 20.79
N ILE A 166 -23.11 0.13 21.69
CA ILE A 166 -22.36 -0.17 22.91
C ILE A 166 -23.17 -1.11 23.82
N GLU A 167 -24.45 -0.82 24.06
CA GLU A 167 -25.32 -1.67 24.89
C GLU A 167 -25.48 -3.08 24.30
N GLU A 168 -25.58 -3.21 22.98
CA GLU A 168 -25.64 -4.50 22.30
C GLU A 168 -24.33 -5.28 22.43
N GLN A 169 -23.19 -4.60 22.25
CA GLN A 169 -21.87 -5.20 22.49
C GLN A 169 -21.70 -5.62 23.96
N ASP A 170 -22.14 -4.82 24.93
CA ASP A 170 -22.07 -5.16 26.35
C ASP A 170 -22.89 -6.42 26.67
N ARG A 171 -24.07 -6.57 26.07
CA ARG A 171 -24.88 -7.80 26.21
C ARG A 171 -24.17 -9.02 25.62
N LEU A 172 -23.53 -8.87 24.46
CA LEU A 172 -22.73 -9.93 23.83
C LEU A 172 -21.55 -10.33 24.73
N ILE A 173 -20.82 -9.36 25.28
CA ILE A 173 -19.69 -9.59 26.20
C ILE A 173 -20.18 -10.34 27.43
N GLN A 174 -21.26 -9.89 28.07
CA GLN A 174 -21.82 -10.57 29.25
C GLN A 174 -22.22 -12.02 28.95
N SER A 175 -22.81 -12.29 27.78
CA SER A 175 -23.14 -13.65 27.37
C SER A 175 -21.91 -14.54 27.20
N GLN A 176 -20.84 -14.01 26.61
CA GLN A 176 -19.56 -14.71 26.44
C GLN A 176 -18.90 -14.96 27.79
N ASP A 177 -18.92 -13.99 28.70
CA ASP A 177 -18.38 -14.12 30.05
C ASP A 177 -19.15 -15.18 30.86
N CYS A 178 -20.47 -15.29 30.69
CA CYS A 178 -21.24 -16.38 31.31
C CYS A 178 -20.84 -17.76 30.77
N GLU A 179 -20.68 -17.90 29.44
CA GLU A 179 -20.20 -19.14 28.80
C GLU A 179 -18.78 -19.52 29.27
N LEU A 180 -17.88 -18.54 29.32
CA LEU A 180 -16.52 -18.69 29.84
C LEU A 180 -16.54 -19.13 31.31
N THR A 181 -17.33 -18.48 32.18
CA THR A 181 -17.44 -18.85 33.60
C THR A 181 -17.86 -20.32 33.76
N ALA A 182 -18.83 -20.77 32.96
CA ALA A 182 -19.29 -22.16 32.97
C ALA A 182 -18.20 -23.14 32.52
N LEU A 183 -17.42 -22.79 31.49
CA LEU A 183 -16.28 -23.60 31.01
C LEU A 183 -15.14 -23.67 32.02
N LEU A 184 -14.82 -22.56 32.69
CA LEU A 184 -13.78 -22.46 33.70
C LEU A 184 -14.11 -23.33 34.94
N GLY A 185 -15.39 -23.47 35.30
CA GLY A 185 -15.82 -24.32 36.42
C GLY A 185 -15.62 -25.83 36.19
N CYS A 186 -15.39 -26.26 34.94
CA CYS A 186 -15.20 -27.66 34.57
C CYS A 186 -13.72 -28.06 34.38
N VAL A 187 -12.78 -27.12 34.56
CA VAL A 187 -11.33 -27.33 34.33
C VAL A 187 -10.58 -27.27 35.65
N SER A 188 -9.51 -28.07 35.81
CA SER A 188 -8.76 -28.08 37.05
C SER A 188 -8.05 -26.73 37.29
N PRO A 189 -7.96 -26.23 38.55
CA PRO A 189 -7.27 -24.97 38.85
C PRO A 189 -5.82 -24.93 38.38
N ARG A 190 -5.15 -26.09 38.33
CA ARG A 190 -3.77 -26.24 37.86
C ARG A 190 -3.67 -26.05 36.35
N GLU A 191 -4.54 -26.69 35.57
CA GLU A 191 -4.62 -26.50 34.12
C GLU A 191 -4.97 -25.04 33.77
N LEU A 192 -5.89 -24.41 34.51
CA LEU A 192 -6.24 -23.01 34.36
C LEU A 192 -5.05 -22.06 34.58
N GLN A 193 -4.23 -22.36 35.59
CA GLN A 193 -3.03 -21.59 35.88
C GLN A 193 -1.95 -21.77 34.82
N GLU A 194 -1.79 -22.98 34.27
CA GLU A 194 -0.89 -23.28 33.16
C GLU A 194 -1.33 -22.55 31.87
N ILE A 195 -2.64 -22.55 31.56
CA ILE A 195 -3.20 -21.84 30.40
C ILE A 195 -3.07 -20.32 30.58
N SER A 196 -3.40 -19.77 31.76
CA SER A 196 -3.28 -18.33 32.04
C SER A 196 -1.83 -17.85 31.93
N LYS A 197 -0.88 -18.64 32.45
CA LYS A 197 0.55 -18.37 32.30
C LYS A 197 0.96 -18.41 30.83
N ALA A 198 0.51 -19.41 30.07
CA ALA A 198 0.80 -19.52 28.64
C ALA A 198 0.24 -18.33 27.82
N VAL A 199 -0.96 -17.84 28.15
CA VAL A 199 -1.51 -16.61 27.56
C VAL A 199 -0.65 -15.40 27.90
N GLY A 200 -0.32 -15.21 29.18
CA GLY A 200 0.52 -14.09 29.63
C GLY A 200 1.89 -14.07 28.96
N ASP A 201 2.56 -15.23 28.88
CA ASP A 201 3.84 -15.40 28.22
C ASP A 201 3.75 -15.18 26.70
N THR A 202 2.60 -15.46 26.09
CA THR A 202 2.38 -15.23 24.64
C THR A 202 2.12 -13.76 24.36
N LEU A 203 1.28 -13.09 25.14
CA LEU A 203 1.04 -11.66 24.99
C LEU A 203 2.34 -10.87 25.22
N ALA A 204 3.10 -11.21 26.27
CA ALA A 204 4.39 -10.58 26.55
C ALA A 204 5.41 -10.78 25.42
N SER A 205 5.54 -12.00 24.88
CA SER A 205 6.45 -12.28 23.77
C SER A 205 5.99 -11.64 22.46
N SER A 206 4.67 -11.64 22.20
CA SER A 206 4.12 -10.96 21.03
C SER A 206 4.50 -9.49 21.11
N LEU A 207 4.28 -8.78 22.22
CA LEU A 207 4.60 -7.35 22.35
C LEU A 207 6.11 -7.05 22.29
N ARG A 208 6.95 -7.98 22.75
CA ARG A 208 8.42 -7.82 22.76
C ARG A 208 9.07 -7.99 21.39
N ILE A 209 8.46 -8.77 20.48
CA ILE A 209 9.02 -9.03 19.15
C ILE A 209 8.24 -8.19 18.11
N PRO A 210 8.80 -7.05 17.64
CA PRO A 210 8.12 -6.23 16.64
C PRO A 210 8.16 -6.91 15.27
N LEU A 211 6.98 -7.31 14.79
CA LEU A 211 6.74 -7.80 13.42
C LEU A 211 6.05 -6.73 12.57
N SER A 212 6.43 -5.46 12.79
CA SER A 212 5.83 -4.36 12.04
C SER A 212 6.42 -4.29 10.65
N LEU A 213 5.54 -4.08 9.68
CA LEU A 213 5.88 -3.77 8.30
C LEU A 213 6.13 -2.28 8.05
N ASP A 214 5.97 -1.44 9.08
CA ASP A 214 6.20 -0.01 9.02
C ASP A 214 7.68 0.33 9.14
N LEU A 215 8.17 1.16 8.22
CA LEU A 215 9.57 1.61 8.23
C LEU A 215 9.89 2.38 9.53
N PRO A 216 11.06 2.15 10.14
CA PRO A 216 11.58 2.93 11.25
C PRO A 216 11.65 4.43 10.93
N GLY A 217 11.52 5.27 11.96
CA GLY A 217 11.58 6.73 11.82
C GLY A 217 12.89 7.24 11.20
N THR A 218 14.00 6.53 11.43
CA THR A 218 15.29 6.82 10.79
C THR A 218 15.22 6.69 9.28
N ILE A 219 14.66 5.60 8.76
CA ILE A 219 14.50 5.36 7.32
C ILE A 219 13.51 6.38 6.72
N LYS A 220 12.38 6.63 7.39
CA LYS A 220 11.42 7.66 6.95
C LYS A 220 12.07 9.04 6.83
N SER A 221 12.94 9.41 7.78
CA SER A 221 13.68 10.68 7.71
C SER A 221 14.68 10.73 6.54
N LEU A 222 15.25 9.57 6.13
CA LEU A 222 16.08 9.48 4.93
C LEU A 222 15.25 9.63 3.66
N GLN A 223 14.04 9.05 3.60
CA GLN A 223 13.10 9.23 2.48
C GLN A 223 12.65 10.69 2.34
N GLU A 224 12.38 11.39 3.45
CA GLU A 224 12.08 12.83 3.43
C GLU A 224 13.27 13.65 2.92
N LYS A 225 14.50 13.31 3.34
CA LYS A 225 15.72 13.91 2.80
C LYS A 225 15.85 13.64 1.31
N GLU A 226 15.54 12.43 0.84
CA GLU A 226 15.59 12.07 -0.58
C GLU A 226 14.67 12.99 -1.41
N GLN A 227 13.44 13.21 -0.95
CA GLN A 227 12.50 14.13 -1.60
C GLN A 227 13.05 15.56 -1.63
N SER A 228 13.69 16.01 -0.54
CA SER A 228 14.32 17.34 -0.47
C SER A 228 15.47 17.49 -1.47
N PHE A 229 16.29 16.44 -1.63
CA PHE A 229 17.37 16.40 -2.62
C PHE A 229 16.83 16.38 -4.04
N SER A 230 15.81 15.57 -4.33
CA SER A 230 15.14 15.53 -5.64
C SER A 230 14.65 16.92 -6.05
N LYS A 231 14.02 17.66 -5.12
CA LYS A 231 13.62 19.06 -5.36
C LYS A 231 14.82 19.98 -5.61
N SER A 232 15.88 19.85 -4.82
CA SER A 232 17.11 20.65 -4.97
C SER A 232 17.85 20.40 -6.29
N ILE A 233 17.89 19.14 -6.75
CA ILE A 233 18.42 18.73 -8.05
C ILE A 233 17.59 19.37 -9.17
N LYS A 234 16.26 19.27 -9.12
CA LYS A 234 15.37 19.89 -10.10
C LYS A 234 15.56 21.40 -10.18
N GLU A 235 15.61 22.08 -9.04
CA GLU A 235 15.80 23.53 -8.98
C GLU A 235 17.17 23.96 -9.53
N THR A 236 18.24 23.27 -9.12
CA THR A 236 19.60 23.61 -9.57
C THR A 236 19.79 23.28 -11.05
N THR A 237 19.21 22.19 -11.54
CA THR A 237 19.18 21.83 -12.98
C THR A 237 18.47 22.91 -13.79
N ALA A 238 17.32 23.40 -13.31
CA ALA A 238 16.61 24.51 -13.96
C ALA A 238 17.48 25.77 -14.06
N LYS A 239 18.23 26.13 -13.00
CA LYS A 239 19.18 27.27 -13.02
C LYS A 239 20.32 27.09 -14.02
N VAL A 240 20.84 25.86 -14.16
CA VAL A 240 21.87 25.56 -15.17
C VAL A 240 21.29 25.70 -16.58
N CYS A 241 20.10 25.13 -16.83
CA CYS A 241 19.45 25.21 -18.15
C CYS A 241 19.12 26.65 -18.56
N THR A 242 18.61 27.48 -17.63
CA THR A 242 18.31 28.90 -17.93
C THR A 242 19.58 29.70 -18.19
N SER A 243 20.62 29.48 -17.38
CA SER A 243 21.94 30.09 -17.59
C SER A 243 22.52 29.71 -18.97
N GLN A 244 22.47 28.43 -19.36
CA GLN A 244 22.95 27.97 -20.66
C GLN A 244 22.16 28.63 -21.82
N LYS A 245 20.84 28.74 -21.70
CA LYS A 245 20.00 29.44 -22.68
C LYS A 245 20.41 30.92 -22.82
N LEU A 246 20.61 31.62 -21.71
CA LEU A 246 21.06 33.02 -21.72
C LEU A 246 22.46 33.18 -22.34
N CYS A 247 23.41 32.30 -21.99
CA CYS A 247 24.74 32.25 -22.65
C CYS A 247 24.62 32.08 -24.16
N SER A 248 23.69 31.25 -24.65
CA SER A 248 23.50 31.04 -26.09
C SER A 248 22.96 32.29 -26.79
N THR A 249 22.03 33.01 -26.15
CA THR A 249 21.46 34.25 -26.68
C THR A 249 22.48 35.38 -26.70
N LEU A 250 23.27 35.54 -25.63
CA LEU A 250 24.34 36.54 -25.56
C LEU A 250 25.43 36.27 -26.60
N ARG A 251 25.88 35.01 -26.74
CA ARG A 251 26.86 34.63 -27.77
C ARG A 251 26.36 34.95 -29.18
N ARG A 252 25.08 34.72 -29.47
CA ARG A 252 24.49 35.08 -30.77
C ARG A 252 24.55 36.59 -31.01
N LYS A 253 24.13 37.41 -30.03
CA LYS A 253 24.19 38.86 -30.15
C LYS A 253 25.61 39.40 -30.33
N VAL A 254 26.58 38.87 -29.58
CA VAL A 254 27.99 39.24 -29.73
C VAL A 254 28.46 38.89 -31.15
N SER A 255 28.16 37.69 -31.64
CA SER A 255 28.49 37.26 -33.00
C SER A 255 27.82 38.15 -34.06
N ASP A 256 26.56 38.55 -33.87
CA ASP A 256 25.84 39.41 -34.81
C ASP A 256 26.53 40.77 -34.91
N ILE A 257 26.90 41.39 -33.79
CA ILE A 257 27.64 42.66 -33.78
C ILE A 257 29.02 42.49 -34.43
N GLU A 258 29.74 41.41 -34.11
CA GLU A 258 31.04 41.09 -34.72
C GLU A 258 30.98 41.00 -36.25
N THR A 259 29.89 40.43 -36.79
CA THR A 259 29.70 40.32 -38.25
C THR A 259 29.30 41.64 -38.91
N GLN A 260 28.65 42.55 -38.20
CA GLN A 260 28.23 43.86 -38.73
C GLN A 260 29.38 44.87 -38.79
N LEU A 261 30.33 44.79 -37.85
CA LEU A 261 31.44 45.74 -37.73
C LEU A 261 32.28 45.90 -39.01
N PRO A 262 32.69 44.83 -39.73
CA PRO A 262 33.45 44.96 -40.98
C PRO A 262 32.71 45.75 -42.07
N ALA A 263 31.41 45.51 -42.25
CA ALA A 263 30.61 46.20 -43.27
C ALA A 263 30.47 47.70 -42.96
N LEU A 264 30.30 48.05 -41.68
CA LEU A 264 30.26 49.46 -41.24
C LEU A 264 31.62 50.14 -41.43
N LEU A 265 32.73 49.44 -41.17
CA LEU A 265 34.08 49.94 -41.42
C LEU A 265 34.32 50.21 -42.92
N GLU A 266 33.87 49.31 -43.80
CA GLU A 266 33.95 49.50 -45.24
C GLU A 266 33.09 50.69 -45.71
N ALA A 267 31.84 50.77 -45.25
CA ALA A 267 30.95 51.90 -45.54
C ALA A 267 31.56 53.24 -45.09
N LYS A 268 32.22 53.25 -43.92
CA LYS A 268 32.95 54.43 -43.44
C LYS A 268 34.10 54.80 -44.36
N MET A 269 34.91 53.84 -44.80
CA MET A 269 36.01 54.11 -45.74
C MET A 269 35.49 54.69 -47.06
N LEU A 270 34.42 54.14 -47.62
CA LEU A 270 33.77 54.65 -48.83
C LEU A 270 33.24 56.08 -48.66
N ALA A 271 32.62 56.40 -47.51
CA ALA A 271 32.15 57.75 -47.21
C ALA A 271 33.30 58.77 -47.12
N VAL A 272 34.45 58.39 -46.54
CA VAL A 272 35.67 59.22 -46.49
C VAL A 272 36.23 59.47 -47.89
N SER A 273 36.36 58.41 -48.71
CA SER A 273 36.83 58.53 -50.10
C SER A 273 35.89 59.36 -50.97
N GLY A 274 34.58 59.29 -50.70
CA GLY A 274 33.54 60.10 -51.34
C GLY A 274 33.39 61.52 -50.80
N SER A 275 34.24 61.96 -49.86
CA SER A 275 34.17 63.29 -49.21
C SER A 275 32.87 63.59 -48.45
N ASN A 276 32.09 62.55 -48.09
CA ASN A 276 30.86 62.67 -47.29
C ASN A 276 31.19 62.57 -45.79
N PHE A 277 31.80 63.62 -45.25
CA PHE A 277 32.34 63.62 -43.88
C PHE A 277 31.28 63.56 -42.78
N SER A 278 30.06 64.04 -43.03
CA SER A 278 28.93 63.89 -42.10
C SER A 278 28.59 62.41 -41.88
N THR A 279 28.34 61.67 -42.97
CA THR A 279 28.07 60.23 -42.93
C THR A 279 29.23 59.44 -42.31
N ALA A 280 30.48 59.79 -42.63
CA ALA A 280 31.65 59.15 -42.02
C ALA A 280 31.75 59.37 -40.50
N LYS A 281 31.31 60.54 -40.00
CA LYS A 281 31.23 60.84 -38.57
C LYS A 281 30.14 60.00 -37.91
N ASP A 282 28.95 59.96 -38.48
CA ASP A 282 27.82 59.18 -37.98
C ASP A 282 28.18 57.68 -37.88
N LEU A 283 28.77 57.12 -38.95
CA LEU A 283 29.27 55.73 -38.96
C LEU A 283 30.37 55.49 -37.91
N THR A 284 31.22 56.48 -37.64
CA THR A 284 32.24 56.37 -36.58
C THR A 284 31.60 56.31 -35.19
N GLU A 285 30.51 57.04 -34.97
CA GLU A 285 29.78 57.01 -33.71
C GLU A 285 29.03 55.68 -33.51
N GLU A 286 28.40 55.18 -34.57
CA GLU A 286 27.73 53.87 -34.57
C GLU A 286 28.72 52.72 -34.29
N ILE A 287 29.86 52.67 -35.00
CA ILE A 287 30.91 51.66 -34.77
C ILE A 287 31.39 51.70 -33.32
N ARG A 288 31.60 52.89 -32.75
CA ARG A 288 32.02 53.04 -31.35
C ARG A 288 30.95 52.53 -30.39
N SER A 289 29.69 52.89 -30.64
CA SER A 289 28.54 52.44 -29.83
C SER A 289 28.42 50.91 -29.85
N LEU A 290 28.42 50.30 -31.03
CA LEU A 290 28.35 48.85 -31.19
C LEU A 290 29.55 48.12 -30.57
N THR A 291 30.75 48.69 -30.67
CA THR A 291 31.94 48.14 -30.01
C THR A 291 31.78 48.15 -28.49
N SER A 292 31.29 49.25 -27.91
CA SER A 292 31.03 49.32 -26.46
C SER A 292 29.91 48.38 -26.00
N GLU A 293 28.86 48.22 -26.81
CA GLU A 293 27.79 47.26 -26.54
C GLU A 293 28.32 45.82 -26.57
N LYS A 294 29.14 45.47 -27.57
CA LYS A 294 29.80 44.18 -27.67
C LYS A 294 30.62 43.88 -26.41
N GLU A 295 31.50 44.79 -26.01
CA GLU A 295 32.33 44.64 -24.80
C GLU A 295 31.47 44.45 -23.54
N GLY A 296 30.37 45.21 -23.42
CA GLY A 296 29.41 45.04 -22.32
C GLY A 296 28.71 43.68 -22.32
N LEU A 297 28.29 43.19 -23.48
CA LEU A 297 27.66 41.88 -23.64
C LEU A 297 28.65 40.73 -23.37
N GLU A 298 29.92 40.87 -23.76
CA GLU A 298 31.00 39.93 -23.44
C GLU A 298 31.29 39.89 -21.94
N GLY A 299 31.28 41.04 -21.26
CA GLY A 299 31.38 41.13 -19.80
C GLY A 299 30.28 40.34 -19.09
N LEU A 300 29.02 40.58 -19.48
CA LEU A 300 27.87 39.85 -18.95
C LEU A 300 27.93 38.35 -19.26
N LEU A 301 28.40 37.97 -20.46
CA LEU A 301 28.59 36.57 -20.84
C LEU A 301 29.60 35.88 -19.93
N ASN A 302 30.73 36.54 -19.63
CA ASN A 302 31.76 36.00 -18.73
C ASN A 302 31.23 35.79 -17.30
N GLU A 303 30.51 36.77 -16.75
CA GLU A 303 29.88 36.63 -15.44
C GLU A 303 28.90 35.45 -15.40
N LEU A 304 28.08 35.32 -16.45
CA LEU A 304 27.08 34.27 -16.54
C LEU A 304 27.71 32.87 -16.71
N LEU A 305 28.84 32.76 -17.42
CA LEU A 305 29.61 31.51 -17.53
C LEU A 305 30.22 31.09 -16.18
N VAL A 306 30.75 32.04 -15.40
CA VAL A 306 31.27 31.78 -14.05
C VAL A 306 30.15 31.30 -13.13
N LEU A 307 28.98 31.96 -13.15
CA LEU A 307 27.80 31.54 -12.40
C LEU A 307 27.31 30.15 -12.84
N SER A 308 27.29 29.88 -14.15
CA SER A 308 26.92 28.58 -14.72
C SER A 308 27.82 27.47 -14.18
N THR A 309 29.14 27.68 -14.25
CA THR A 309 30.15 26.73 -13.75
C THR A 309 29.98 26.46 -12.25
N ARG A 310 29.70 27.49 -11.46
CA ARG A 310 29.42 27.34 -10.03
C ARG A 310 28.15 26.50 -9.77
N ASN A 311 27.11 26.71 -10.56
CA ASN A 311 25.85 25.96 -10.45
C ASN A 311 26.01 24.50 -10.89
N VAL A 312 26.79 24.22 -11.95
CA VAL A 312 27.12 22.85 -12.38
C VAL A 312 27.86 22.10 -11.28
N ARG A 313 28.92 22.68 -10.70
CA ARG A 313 29.63 22.07 -9.57
C ARG A 313 28.75 21.87 -8.34
N LYS A 314 27.78 22.76 -8.11
CA LYS A 314 26.80 22.59 -7.03
C LYS A 314 25.87 21.43 -7.32
N LEU A 315 25.40 21.28 -8.56
CA LEU A 315 24.54 20.19 -9.00
C LEU A 315 25.25 18.84 -8.86
N GLU A 316 26.52 18.74 -9.25
CA GLU A 316 27.36 17.54 -9.08
C GLU A 316 27.43 17.12 -7.61
N ARG A 317 27.80 18.04 -6.70
CA ARG A 317 27.83 17.74 -5.25
C ARG A 317 26.49 17.24 -4.72
N ILE A 318 25.39 17.88 -5.10
CA ILE A 318 24.05 17.48 -4.67
C ILE A 318 23.70 16.08 -5.21
N LYS A 319 24.09 15.75 -6.45
CA LYS A 319 23.89 14.42 -7.03
C LYS A 319 24.73 13.36 -6.31
N ASP A 320 25.98 13.66 -5.98
CA ASP A 320 26.84 12.74 -5.22
C ASP A 320 26.24 12.46 -3.83
N ASP A 321 25.80 13.51 -3.12
CA ASP A 321 25.12 13.37 -1.84
C ASP A 321 23.81 12.58 -1.96
N TYR A 322 23.04 12.79 -3.03
CA TYR A 322 21.83 12.01 -3.33
C TYR A 322 22.13 10.53 -3.55
N THR A 323 23.18 10.19 -4.32
CA THR A 323 23.55 8.79 -4.55
C THR A 323 24.00 8.09 -3.27
N ARG A 324 24.75 8.78 -2.41
CA ARG A 324 25.13 8.28 -1.08
C ARG A 324 23.91 8.05 -0.19
N LEU A 325 22.98 9.01 -0.17
CA LEU A 325 21.73 8.89 0.57
C LEU A 325 20.89 7.70 0.07
N LYS A 326 20.83 7.47 -1.25
CA LYS A 326 20.11 6.33 -1.83
C LYS A 326 20.72 5.00 -1.37
N GLN A 327 22.04 4.89 -1.34
CA GLN A 327 22.74 3.70 -0.81
C GLN A 327 22.49 3.50 0.69
N GLU A 328 22.52 4.57 1.49
CA GLU A 328 22.20 4.51 2.92
C GLU A 328 20.75 4.06 3.16
N LEU A 329 19.82 4.53 2.32
CA LEU A 329 18.42 4.15 2.36
C LEU A 329 18.25 2.65 2.04
N GLU A 330 18.82 2.18 0.94
CA GLU A 330 18.78 0.77 0.52
C GLU A 330 19.38 -0.16 1.60
N GLN A 331 20.53 0.21 2.17
CA GLN A 331 21.17 -0.53 3.25
C GLN A 331 20.32 -0.55 4.52
N GLY A 332 19.74 0.60 4.89
CA GLY A 332 18.85 0.71 6.04
C GLY A 332 17.59 -0.15 5.88
N GLU A 333 16.99 -0.16 4.70
CA GLU A 333 15.81 -0.97 4.38
C GLU A 333 16.13 -2.47 4.40
N ALA A 334 17.28 -2.88 3.82
CA ALA A 334 17.73 -4.26 3.85
C ALA A 334 18.03 -4.74 5.28
N ALA A 335 18.72 -3.93 6.09
CA ALA A 335 19.00 -4.25 7.49
C ALA A 335 17.71 -4.36 8.32
N PHE A 336 16.74 -3.48 8.08
CA PHE A 336 15.43 -3.57 8.71
C PHE A 336 14.69 -4.86 8.30
N GLU A 337 14.68 -5.19 7.02
CA GLU A 337 14.06 -6.42 6.52
C GLU A 337 14.67 -7.68 7.15
N ILE A 338 16.00 -7.78 7.21
CA ILE A 338 16.71 -8.87 7.88
C ILE A 338 16.30 -8.93 9.36
N SER A 339 16.28 -7.80 10.06
CA SER A 339 15.89 -7.76 11.47
C SER A 339 14.46 -8.24 11.69
N VAL A 340 13.51 -7.87 10.82
CA VAL A 340 12.12 -8.34 10.89
C VAL A 340 12.01 -9.83 10.59
N LYS A 341 12.76 -10.36 9.61
CA LYS A 341 12.85 -11.81 9.33
C LYS A 341 13.35 -12.58 10.56
N GLU A 342 14.48 -12.17 11.13
CA GLU A 342 15.05 -12.83 12.32
C GLU A 342 14.07 -12.79 13.50
N ASN A 343 13.36 -11.68 13.68
CA ASN A 343 12.34 -11.53 14.71
C ASN A 343 11.16 -12.49 14.46
N ALA A 344 10.69 -12.61 13.21
CA ALA A 344 9.64 -13.55 12.83
C ALA A 344 10.06 -15.00 13.11
N GLU A 345 11.28 -15.38 12.72
CA GLU A 345 11.82 -16.72 12.97
C GLU A 345 11.96 -17.05 14.46
N LYS A 346 12.47 -16.11 15.27
CA LYS A 346 12.53 -16.26 16.74
C LYS A 346 11.15 -16.47 17.35
N TYR A 347 10.15 -15.72 16.86
CA TYR A 347 8.77 -15.83 17.33
C TYR A 347 8.13 -17.15 16.89
N MET A 348 8.33 -17.57 15.64
CA MET A 348 7.85 -18.86 15.12
C MET A 348 8.38 -20.03 15.94
N LYS A 349 9.70 -20.07 16.19
CA LYS A 349 10.31 -21.13 17.01
C LYS A 349 9.69 -21.20 18.42
N MET A 350 9.45 -20.04 19.02
CA MET A 350 8.81 -19.96 20.35
C MET A 350 7.35 -20.43 20.31
N LEU A 351 6.59 -20.10 19.25
CA LEU A 351 5.23 -20.60 19.06
C LEU A 351 5.21 -22.11 18.85
N GLU A 352 6.12 -22.65 18.05
CA GLU A 352 6.29 -24.09 17.85
C GLU A 352 6.59 -24.78 19.19
N ASP A 353 7.58 -24.32 19.96
CA ASP A 353 7.90 -24.88 21.28
C ASP A 353 6.68 -24.87 22.23
N LYS A 354 5.86 -23.81 22.20
CA LYS A 354 4.62 -23.70 22.99
C LYS A 354 3.52 -24.65 22.52
N LEU A 355 3.35 -24.80 21.21
CA LEU A 355 2.39 -25.72 20.61
C LEU A 355 2.71 -27.17 20.97
N HIS A 356 3.99 -27.53 21.06
CA HIS A 356 4.44 -28.85 21.48
C HIS A 356 4.36 -29.07 23.00
N SER A 357 4.51 -28.02 23.83
CA SER A 357 4.58 -28.14 25.29
C SER A 357 3.26 -27.87 26.03
N CYS A 358 2.27 -27.23 25.39
CA CYS A 358 1.00 -26.88 26.02
C CYS A 358 -0.16 -27.63 25.33
N GLY A 359 -0.85 -28.51 26.06
CA GLY A 359 -2.03 -29.25 25.57
C GLY A 359 -3.33 -28.43 25.50
N SER A 360 -3.24 -27.10 25.49
CA SER A 360 -4.42 -26.22 25.51
C SER A 360 -5.03 -26.05 24.12
N GLN A 361 -6.19 -26.70 23.90
CA GLN A 361 -6.99 -26.54 22.68
C GLN A 361 -7.44 -25.08 22.45
N LEU A 362 -7.53 -24.27 23.52
CA LEU A 362 -7.91 -22.86 23.42
C LEU A 362 -6.86 -22.01 22.69
N LEU A 363 -5.58 -22.23 23.01
CA LEU A 363 -4.49 -21.41 22.47
C LEU A 363 -3.91 -21.96 21.18
N GLN A 364 -4.08 -23.27 20.95
CA GLN A 364 -3.64 -23.95 19.75
C GLN A 364 -4.04 -23.20 18.47
N ARG A 365 -5.33 -22.85 18.30
CA ARG A 365 -5.82 -22.15 17.11
C ARG A 365 -5.23 -20.75 16.93
N VAL A 366 -5.04 -20.02 18.03
CA VAL A 366 -4.45 -18.67 17.99
C VAL A 366 -2.98 -18.73 17.62
N TRP A 367 -2.22 -19.67 18.20
CA TRP A 367 -0.81 -19.85 17.89
C TRP A 367 -0.58 -20.39 16.47
N GLU A 368 -1.43 -21.31 15.99
CA GLU A 368 -1.41 -21.77 14.60
C GLU A 368 -1.64 -20.60 13.62
N ALA A 369 -2.61 -19.74 13.91
CA ALA A 369 -2.87 -18.55 13.09
C ALA A 369 -1.71 -17.54 13.14
N ASP A 370 -1.11 -17.30 14.31
CA ASP A 370 0.08 -16.44 14.44
C ASP A 370 1.31 -17.02 13.71
N LEU A 371 1.49 -18.34 13.76
CA LEU A 371 2.55 -19.05 13.06
C LEU A 371 2.36 -18.91 11.54
N GLU A 372 1.14 -19.09 11.04
CA GLU A 372 0.81 -18.88 9.63
C GLU A 372 1.07 -17.42 9.21
N ALA A 373 0.68 -16.44 10.02
CA ALA A 373 0.96 -15.03 9.75
C ALA A 373 2.47 -14.75 9.62
N CYS A 374 3.30 -15.37 10.47
CA CYS A 374 4.76 -15.24 10.38
C CYS A 374 5.33 -15.94 9.14
N GLN A 375 4.82 -17.11 8.78
CA GLN A 375 5.20 -17.79 7.55
C GLN A 375 4.84 -16.97 6.31
N LEU A 376 3.65 -16.35 6.29
CA LEU A 376 3.26 -15.41 5.23
C LEU A 376 4.24 -14.24 5.15
N LEU A 377 4.63 -13.66 6.28
CA LEU A 377 5.58 -12.55 6.34
C LEU A 377 6.95 -12.95 5.75
N ILE A 378 7.51 -14.08 6.15
CA ILE A 378 8.79 -14.58 5.62
C ILE A 378 8.71 -14.83 4.11
N ARG A 379 7.65 -15.52 3.65
CA ARG A 379 7.42 -15.75 2.20
C ARG A 379 7.28 -14.44 1.44
N GLY A 380 6.60 -13.45 2.02
CA GLY A 380 6.43 -12.12 1.46
C GLY A 380 7.75 -11.41 1.18
N PHE A 381 8.71 -11.56 2.09
CA PHE A 381 10.06 -11.03 1.88
C PHE A 381 10.90 -11.87 0.91
N GLN A 382 10.77 -13.20 0.90
CA GLN A 382 11.46 -14.06 -0.08
C GLN A 382 11.05 -13.75 -1.53
N LEU A 383 9.78 -13.43 -1.75
CA LEU A 383 9.28 -13.00 -3.06
C LEU A 383 9.97 -11.70 -3.53
N LYS A 384 10.37 -10.79 -2.64
CA LYS A 384 11.15 -9.60 -3.01
C LYS A 384 12.55 -9.96 -3.52
N GLU A 385 13.16 -11.01 -2.95
CA GLU A 385 14.52 -11.49 -3.27
C GLU A 385 14.58 -12.31 -4.57
N THR A 386 13.66 -13.26 -4.79
CA THR A 386 13.64 -14.10 -6.02
C THR A 386 13.31 -13.30 -7.28
N THR A 387 12.45 -12.30 -7.13
CA THR A 387 12.10 -11.29 -8.15
C THR A 387 13.33 -10.44 -8.52
N CYS A 388 14.45 -10.48 -7.80
CA CYS A 388 15.66 -9.72 -8.18
C CYS A 388 16.46 -10.37 -9.33
N CYS A 389 16.23 -11.64 -9.66
CA CYS A 389 17.15 -12.42 -10.51
C CYS A 389 16.55 -13.03 -11.79
N VAL A 390 15.24 -12.95 -12.06
CA VAL A 390 14.62 -13.65 -13.22
C VAL A 390 13.57 -12.76 -13.87
N PHE A 391 13.91 -12.03 -14.94
CA PHE A 391 12.93 -11.33 -15.77
C PHE A 391 13.39 -11.16 -17.22
N GLU A 392 13.16 -12.18 -18.04
CA GLU A 392 13.08 -12.01 -19.50
C GLU A 392 11.75 -12.49 -20.11
N GLU A 393 10.89 -13.23 -19.38
CA GLU A 393 9.70 -13.87 -20.00
C GLU A 393 8.34 -13.40 -19.43
N GLU A 394 8.32 -12.60 -18.37
CA GLU A 394 7.09 -12.19 -17.66
C GLU A 394 6.57 -10.79 -18.06
N GLU A 395 6.98 -10.29 -19.22
CA GLU A 395 6.61 -8.96 -19.74
C GLU A 395 5.28 -8.97 -20.51
N ASN A 396 4.80 -10.14 -20.97
CA ASN A 396 3.61 -10.26 -21.83
C ASN A 396 2.28 -10.45 -21.08
N GLN A 397 2.28 -10.82 -19.80
CA GLN A 397 1.01 -11.15 -19.09
C GLN A 397 0.29 -9.94 -18.49
N MET A 398 0.92 -8.78 -18.40
CA MET A 398 0.27 -7.56 -17.88
C MET A 398 -0.49 -6.75 -18.94
N ASP A 399 -0.28 -7.05 -20.22
CA ASP A 399 -1.04 -6.43 -21.31
C ASP A 399 -2.39 -7.13 -21.59
N GLU A 400 -2.57 -8.38 -21.14
CA GLU A 400 -3.81 -9.15 -21.42
C GLU A 400 -4.90 -9.04 -20.33
N MET A 401 -4.56 -8.67 -19.08
CA MET A 401 -5.53 -8.71 -17.96
C MET A 401 -6.51 -7.51 -17.90
N GLU A 402 -6.53 -6.62 -18.89
CA GLU A 402 -7.40 -5.42 -18.84
C GLU A 402 -7.82 -4.94 -20.26
N MET A 403 -8.40 -5.85 -21.07
CA MET A 403 -9.01 -5.51 -22.36
C MET A 403 -10.43 -6.08 -22.50
N THR A 404 -11.34 -5.67 -21.61
CA THR A 404 -12.79 -5.80 -21.86
C THR A 404 -13.54 -4.58 -21.33
N ALA A 405 -13.50 -3.47 -22.07
CA ALA A 405 -14.55 -2.46 -22.13
C ALA A 405 -14.19 -1.37 -23.14
N ASP A 406 -14.39 -1.61 -24.44
CA ASP A 406 -15.22 -0.74 -25.29
C ASP A 406 -15.34 -1.29 -26.72
N GLY A 407 -16.51 -1.02 -27.32
CA GLY A 407 -17.00 -1.61 -28.57
C GLY A 407 -16.34 -1.15 -29.87
N PRO A 408 -16.93 -1.52 -31.03
CA PRO A 408 -16.19 -2.09 -32.15
C PRO A 408 -15.76 -1.07 -33.22
N SER A 409 -14.68 -1.37 -33.93
CA SER A 409 -14.48 -0.87 -35.29
C SER A 409 -13.81 -1.90 -36.18
N ASP A 410 -14.39 -1.95 -37.38
CA ASP A 410 -14.38 -2.98 -38.41
C ASP A 410 -13.26 -2.76 -39.43
N SER A 411 -12.68 -3.87 -39.90
CA SER A 411 -11.94 -4.06 -41.17
C SER A 411 -10.67 -3.22 -41.44
N GLY A 412 -9.57 -3.74 -41.99
CA GLY A 412 -9.23 -5.08 -42.45
C GLY A 412 -7.89 -5.10 -43.20
N LYS A 413 -7.34 -6.32 -43.31
CA LYS A 413 -6.47 -6.86 -44.37
C LYS A 413 -4.96 -6.51 -44.41
N ARG A 414 -4.19 -7.62 -44.34
CA ARG A 414 -2.97 -8.00 -45.12
C ARG A 414 -1.64 -7.36 -44.66
N LYS A 415 -0.47 -8.00 -44.56
CA LYS A 415 0.13 -9.32 -44.96
C LYS A 415 1.42 -9.46 -44.10
N GLU A 416 1.69 -10.60 -43.45
CA GLU A 416 2.48 -11.75 -43.93
C GLU A 416 3.95 -11.46 -44.34
N GLY A 417 4.87 -11.93 -43.48
CA GLY A 417 6.09 -12.66 -43.87
C GLY A 417 7.35 -11.85 -44.21
N HIS A 418 8.39 -11.95 -43.37
CA HIS A 418 9.63 -12.70 -43.65
C HIS A 418 10.77 -12.38 -42.66
N PHE A 419 11.27 -13.44 -41.99
CA PHE A 419 12.64 -13.48 -41.44
C PHE A 419 13.67 -13.62 -42.56
N PRO A 420 14.96 -13.37 -42.26
CA PRO A 420 15.89 -14.49 -42.36
C PRO A 420 16.89 -14.65 -41.19
N LYS A 421 17.32 -15.92 -41.11
CA LYS A 421 18.27 -16.60 -40.20
C LYS A 421 19.74 -16.21 -40.35
N GLY A 422 20.51 -16.52 -39.30
CA GLY A 422 21.92 -16.94 -39.33
C GLY A 422 22.74 -16.29 -38.21
N THR A 423 23.23 -17.00 -37.19
CA THR A 423 24.37 -17.92 -37.29
C THR A 423 24.50 -18.75 -36.00
N GLU A 424 24.66 -20.07 -36.15
CA GLU A 424 25.00 -21.03 -35.10
C GLU A 424 26.52 -21.17 -34.93
N ALA A 425 26.97 -21.36 -33.68
CA ALA A 425 28.12 -22.17 -33.27
C ALA A 425 28.00 -22.37 -31.75
N GLY A 426 28.18 -23.52 -31.12
CA GLY A 426 28.43 -24.89 -31.53
C GLY A 426 28.27 -25.75 -30.26
N THR A 427 27.76 -26.95 -30.44
CA THR A 427 27.27 -27.91 -29.46
C THR A 427 28.39 -28.63 -28.70
N VAL A 428 28.18 -29.02 -27.43
CA VAL A 428 28.34 -30.41 -26.95
C VAL A 428 27.31 -30.71 -25.83
N PRO A 429 26.57 -31.85 -25.87
CA PRO A 429 25.44 -32.15 -24.99
C PRO A 429 25.69 -33.31 -24.00
N CYS A 430 24.91 -33.38 -22.90
CA CYS A 430 24.37 -34.62 -22.26
C CYS A 430 23.62 -34.32 -20.93
N PRO A 431 22.74 -35.20 -20.39
CA PRO A 431 21.33 -35.28 -20.79
C PRO A 431 20.34 -35.41 -19.60
N LYS A 432 19.03 -35.50 -19.91
CA LYS A 432 17.91 -35.97 -19.06
C LYS A 432 17.43 -35.02 -17.95
N HIS A 433 16.66 -33.99 -18.32
CA HIS A 433 15.65 -33.41 -17.41
C HIS A 433 14.47 -32.72 -18.13
N SER A 434 14.39 -32.79 -19.46
CA SER A 434 13.41 -32.00 -20.24
C SER A 434 12.03 -32.65 -20.36
N GLU A 435 11.91 -33.98 -20.32
CA GLU A 435 10.62 -34.66 -20.54
C GLU A 435 9.62 -34.44 -19.39
N LEU A 436 10.09 -34.33 -18.15
CA LEU A 436 9.23 -34.09 -16.97
C LEU A 436 8.66 -32.66 -16.92
N LYS A 437 9.31 -31.68 -17.56
CA LYS A 437 8.83 -30.29 -17.56
C LYS A 437 7.74 -30.09 -18.60
N GLU A 438 7.88 -30.65 -19.80
CA GLU A 438 6.85 -30.54 -20.83
C GLU A 438 5.56 -31.25 -20.40
N GLU A 439 5.65 -32.40 -19.73
CA GLU A 439 4.47 -33.10 -19.18
C GLU A 439 3.78 -32.29 -18.06
N PHE A 440 4.54 -31.59 -17.20
CA PHE A 440 3.96 -30.74 -16.14
C PHE A 440 3.26 -29.48 -16.70
N PHE A 441 3.85 -28.86 -17.73
CA PHE A 441 3.25 -27.69 -18.40
C PHE A 441 2.01 -28.07 -19.22
N MET A 442 2.03 -29.22 -19.90
CA MET A 442 0.85 -29.74 -20.61
C MET A 442 -0.27 -30.15 -19.65
N PHE A 443 0.06 -30.81 -18.53
CA PHE A 443 -0.91 -31.19 -17.51
C PHE A 443 -1.59 -29.98 -16.84
N SER A 444 -0.84 -28.90 -16.59
CA SER A 444 -1.39 -27.67 -16.02
C SER A 444 -2.31 -26.93 -17.00
N ALA A 445 -2.00 -26.94 -18.30
CA ALA A 445 -2.84 -26.32 -19.33
C ALA A 445 -4.15 -27.12 -19.54
N GLU A 446 -4.06 -28.45 -19.68
CA GLU A 446 -5.23 -29.31 -19.85
C GLU A 446 -6.14 -29.32 -18.61
N LEU A 447 -5.56 -29.23 -17.42
CA LEU A 447 -6.32 -29.05 -16.17
C LEU A 447 -7.02 -27.69 -16.12
N GLY A 448 -6.36 -26.64 -16.60
CA GLY A 448 -6.95 -25.30 -16.74
C GLY A 448 -8.18 -25.32 -17.64
N GLU A 449 -8.07 -25.92 -18.83
CA GLU A 449 -9.18 -26.07 -19.77
C GLU A 449 -10.34 -26.90 -19.18
N LYS A 450 -10.04 -27.97 -18.43
CA LYS A 450 -11.06 -28.78 -17.75
C LYS A 450 -11.78 -27.99 -16.64
N CYS A 451 -11.06 -27.19 -15.87
CA CYS A 451 -11.66 -26.33 -14.84
C CYS A 451 -12.55 -25.26 -15.45
N GLU A 452 -12.14 -24.68 -16.58
CA GLU A 452 -12.91 -23.71 -17.33
C GLU A 452 -14.21 -24.29 -17.90
N ALA A 453 -14.14 -25.47 -18.54
CA ALA A 453 -15.31 -26.15 -19.05
C ALA A 453 -16.31 -26.54 -17.93
N ILE A 454 -15.82 -26.86 -16.73
CA ILE A 454 -16.67 -27.11 -15.56
C ILE A 454 -17.33 -25.82 -15.07
N ARG A 455 -16.59 -24.71 -15.04
CA ARG A 455 -17.09 -23.40 -14.64
C ARG A 455 -18.21 -22.94 -15.57
N GLU A 456 -18.01 -23.03 -16.88
CA GLU A 456 -19.05 -22.68 -17.87
C GLU A 456 -20.31 -23.55 -17.72
N LYS A 457 -20.14 -24.86 -17.49
CA LYS A 457 -21.27 -25.76 -17.22
C LYS A 457 -22.00 -25.41 -15.92
N LEU A 458 -21.30 -25.01 -14.87
CA LEU A 458 -21.92 -24.59 -13.60
C LEU A 458 -22.72 -23.30 -13.77
N VAL A 459 -22.18 -22.32 -14.51
CA VAL A 459 -22.92 -21.09 -14.83
C VAL A 459 -24.17 -21.40 -15.64
N HIS A 460 -24.07 -22.29 -16.64
CA HIS A 460 -25.23 -22.70 -17.42
C HIS A 460 -26.28 -23.44 -16.57
N LEU A 461 -25.85 -24.30 -15.65
CA LEU A 461 -26.74 -24.98 -14.71
C LEU A 461 -27.39 -24.03 -13.72
N GLU A 462 -26.68 -23.01 -13.26
CA GLU A 462 -27.21 -21.94 -12.40
C GLU A 462 -28.29 -21.15 -13.14
N ASP A 463 -28.03 -20.75 -14.38
CA ASP A 463 -29.02 -20.07 -15.23
C ASP A 463 -30.25 -20.95 -15.50
N GLN A 464 -30.05 -22.24 -15.78
CA GLN A 464 -31.18 -23.16 -15.98
C GLN A 464 -31.98 -23.40 -14.70
N LEU A 465 -31.31 -23.53 -13.55
CA LEU A 465 -31.96 -23.66 -12.25
C LEU A 465 -32.77 -22.39 -11.94
N GLN A 466 -32.17 -21.21 -12.12
CA GLN A 466 -32.80 -19.93 -11.85
C GLN A 466 -34.02 -19.69 -12.75
N ASN A 467 -33.94 -20.09 -14.02
CA ASN A 467 -35.08 -20.01 -14.95
C ASN A 467 -36.15 -21.08 -14.70
N SER A 468 -35.79 -22.22 -14.10
CA SER A 468 -36.72 -23.30 -13.76
C SER A 468 -37.56 -23.03 -12.50
N ILE A 469 -37.13 -22.11 -11.63
CA ILE A 469 -37.84 -21.73 -10.38
C ILE A 469 -39.29 -21.27 -10.64
N CYS A 470 -39.63 -20.84 -11.85
CA CYS A 470 -40.97 -20.40 -12.23
C CYS A 470 -41.79 -21.42 -13.06
N ARG A 471 -41.26 -22.61 -13.40
CA ARG A 471 -42.00 -23.63 -14.18
C ARG A 471 -41.69 -25.04 -13.66
N VAL A 472 -42.71 -25.73 -13.14
CA VAL A 472 -42.60 -27.12 -12.70
C VAL A 472 -42.63 -28.04 -13.92
N ASP A 473 -41.47 -28.30 -14.51
CA ASP A 473 -41.28 -29.31 -15.54
C ASP A 473 -40.41 -30.46 -14.98
N GLU A 474 -41.03 -31.62 -14.74
CA GLU A 474 -40.37 -32.81 -14.20
C GLU A 474 -39.28 -33.35 -15.13
N GLY A 475 -39.42 -33.15 -16.45
CA GLY A 475 -38.41 -33.55 -17.43
C GLY A 475 -37.13 -32.71 -17.32
N LEU A 476 -37.28 -31.41 -17.07
CA LEU A 476 -36.17 -30.48 -16.85
C LEU A 476 -35.48 -30.79 -15.51
N ALA A 477 -36.24 -31.07 -14.44
CA ALA A 477 -35.68 -31.43 -13.14
C ALA A 477 -34.83 -32.71 -13.21
N GLN A 478 -35.28 -33.74 -13.95
CA GLN A 478 -34.50 -34.96 -14.17
C GLN A 478 -33.27 -34.73 -15.06
N SER A 479 -33.33 -33.80 -16.02
CA SER A 479 -32.17 -33.43 -16.84
C SER A 479 -31.11 -32.71 -16.01
N LEU A 480 -31.53 -31.73 -15.21
CA LEU A 480 -30.66 -30.97 -14.30
C LEU A 480 -30.00 -31.88 -13.27
N GLN A 481 -30.76 -32.82 -12.69
CA GLN A 481 -30.19 -33.79 -11.75
C GLN A 481 -29.12 -34.68 -12.41
N ARG A 482 -29.32 -35.10 -13.66
CA ARG A 482 -28.32 -35.86 -14.42
C ARG A 482 -27.07 -35.02 -14.73
N GLU A 483 -27.24 -33.77 -15.16
CA GLU A 483 -26.12 -32.89 -15.49
C GLU A 483 -25.29 -32.50 -14.25
N ILE A 484 -25.94 -32.21 -13.11
CA ILE A 484 -25.27 -31.96 -11.83
C ILE A 484 -24.46 -33.19 -11.40
N GLN A 485 -25.01 -34.39 -11.57
CA GLN A 485 -24.32 -35.63 -11.25
C GLN A 485 -23.09 -35.85 -12.14
N VAL A 486 -23.18 -35.55 -13.44
CA VAL A 486 -22.03 -35.62 -14.37
C VAL A 486 -20.95 -34.61 -13.99
N VAL A 487 -21.32 -33.37 -13.63
CA VAL A 487 -20.35 -32.36 -13.17
C VAL A 487 -19.66 -32.80 -11.88
N LYS A 488 -20.41 -33.38 -10.94
CA LYS A 488 -19.86 -33.94 -9.70
C LYS A 488 -18.87 -35.07 -9.96
N GLU A 489 -19.20 -36.02 -10.83
CA GLU A 489 -18.30 -37.13 -11.20
C GLU A 489 -17.04 -36.65 -11.93
N THR A 490 -17.18 -35.64 -12.79
CA THR A 490 -16.05 -35.03 -13.50
C THR A 490 -15.11 -34.32 -12.52
N LEU A 491 -15.66 -33.53 -11.59
CA LEU A 491 -14.89 -32.87 -10.52
C LEU A 491 -14.17 -33.89 -9.65
N GLN A 492 -14.84 -34.98 -9.27
CA GLN A 492 -14.25 -36.03 -8.44
C GLN A 492 -13.12 -36.76 -9.18
N THR A 493 -13.25 -36.96 -10.49
CA THR A 493 -12.20 -37.52 -11.35
C THR A 493 -10.99 -36.61 -11.43
N VAL A 494 -11.21 -35.30 -11.62
CA VAL A 494 -10.14 -34.28 -11.62
C VAL A 494 -9.43 -34.25 -10.26
N LEU A 495 -10.18 -34.37 -9.16
CA LEU A 495 -9.63 -34.40 -7.79
C LEU A 495 -8.74 -35.63 -7.54
N VAL A 496 -9.12 -36.79 -8.08
CA VAL A 496 -8.31 -38.03 -8.01
C VAL A 496 -7.05 -37.92 -8.87
N GLN A 497 -7.13 -37.30 -10.05
CA GLN A 497 -5.96 -37.04 -10.90
C GLN A 497 -4.95 -36.08 -10.27
N LEU A 498 -5.39 -35.24 -9.33
CA LEU A 498 -4.55 -34.29 -8.60
C LEU A 498 -3.99 -34.84 -7.27
N GLN A 499 -4.43 -36.03 -6.84
CA GLN A 499 -3.86 -36.66 -5.65
C GLN A 499 -2.56 -37.40 -6.00
N PRO A 500 -1.46 -37.17 -5.27
CA PRO A 500 -0.22 -37.91 -5.49
C PRO A 500 -0.46 -39.39 -5.17
N THR A 501 -0.07 -40.29 -6.07
CA THR A 501 -0.05 -41.74 -5.83
C THR A 501 0.77 -42.02 -4.59
N LYS A 502 0.11 -42.44 -3.49
CA LYS A 502 0.79 -43.04 -2.35
C LYS A 502 1.43 -44.33 -2.84
N GLU A 503 2.74 -44.29 -3.10
CA GLU A 503 3.53 -45.49 -3.30
C GLU A 503 3.43 -46.37 -2.05
N ALA A 504 3.03 -47.62 -2.27
CA ALA A 504 2.96 -48.65 -1.26
C ALA A 504 4.36 -49.21 -0.98
N GLY A 505 4.77 -49.19 0.29
CA GLY A 505 5.95 -49.88 0.82
C GLY A 505 6.41 -49.19 2.11
N GLU A 506 6.59 -49.81 3.28
CA GLU A 506 6.52 -51.20 3.70
C GLU A 506 6.05 -51.22 5.17
N GLU A 507 4.93 -51.89 5.45
CA GLU A 507 4.76 -52.58 6.73
C GLU A 507 5.47 -53.93 6.60
N LYS A 508 6.60 -54.09 7.30
CA LYS A 508 7.04 -55.31 8.03
C LYS A 508 8.55 -55.31 8.26
N ALA A 509 8.96 -55.20 9.53
CA ALA A 509 9.76 -56.19 10.26
C ALA A 509 10.49 -55.53 11.44
N GLY A 510 10.36 -56.14 12.64
CA GLY A 510 11.28 -55.94 13.77
C GLY A 510 10.67 -55.27 14.98
#